data_AF-A0AAV7GYM6-F1
#
_entry.id   AF-A0AAV7GYM6-F1
#
_cell.length_a   1.000
_cell.length_b   1.000
_cell.length_c   1.000
_cell.angle_alpha   90.00
_cell.angle_beta   90.00
_cell.angle_gamma   90.00
#
_symmetry.space_group_name_H-M   'P 1'
#
loop_
_entity.id
_entity.type
_entity.pdbx_description
1 polymer ?
#
loop_
_entity_poly.entity_id
_entity_poly.type
_entity_poly.pdbx_seq_one_letter_code
_entity_poly.pdbx_strand_id
1 'polypeptide(L)'
;MASAGTRAGRDGSVTEEERRKEITTTCDFFEATPALRPPAHLAARIFSQLDCVDLLNCSLVCKQWYIDTRDLREGWENEYLETFNVYPFLLKR
;
A
#
# COMPACT_ATOMS: atom_id res chain seq x y z
N MET A 1 -44.87 -0.04 -30.74
CA MET A 1 -44.79 0.59 -29.41
C MET A 1 -43.53 0.07 -28.73
N ALA A 2 -42.54 0.95 -28.54
CA ALA A 2 -41.32 0.62 -27.81
C ALA A 2 -41.60 0.64 -26.30
N SER A 3 -41.01 -0.28 -25.54
CA SER A 3 -40.80 -0.05 -24.11
C SER A 3 -39.54 -0.73 -23.61
N ALA A 4 -38.74 0.09 -22.94
CA ALA A 4 -37.44 -0.18 -22.38
C ALA A 4 -37.53 -1.05 -21.11
N GLY A 5 -36.54 -1.93 -20.92
CA GLY A 5 -36.29 -2.65 -19.68
C GLY A 5 -34.83 -2.44 -19.28
N THR A 6 -34.63 -1.42 -18.45
CA THR A 6 -33.36 -0.88 -17.94
C THR A 6 -32.49 -1.95 -17.28
N ARG A 7 -31.26 -2.14 -17.78
CA ARG A 7 -30.18 -2.81 -17.02
C ARG A 7 -29.79 -1.88 -15.88
N ALA A 8 -30.16 -2.23 -14.65
CA ALA A 8 -29.65 -1.57 -13.46
C ALA A 8 -28.13 -1.81 -13.37
N GLY A 9 -27.36 -0.75 -13.60
CA GLY A 9 -25.93 -0.71 -13.34
C GLY A 9 -25.69 -0.94 -11.86
N ARG A 10 -24.83 -1.91 -11.54
CA ARG A 10 -24.26 -2.09 -10.21
C ARG A 10 -23.07 -1.14 -10.12
N ASP A 11 -23.33 0.11 -9.76
CA ASP A 11 -22.29 1.08 -9.45
C ASP A 11 -21.68 0.73 -8.09
N GLY A 12 -20.74 -0.22 -8.12
CA GLY A 12 -19.89 -0.56 -6.99
C GLY A 12 -18.82 0.50 -6.80
N SER A 13 -19.19 1.70 -6.37
CA SER A 13 -18.24 2.65 -5.81
C SER A 13 -17.98 2.24 -4.36
N VAL A 14 -17.13 1.22 -4.20
CA VAL A 14 -16.59 0.84 -2.88
C VAL A 14 -15.80 2.05 -2.39
N THR A 15 -16.31 2.72 -1.37
CA THR A 15 -15.63 3.85 -0.76
C THR A 15 -14.27 3.39 -0.25
N GLU A 16 -13.24 4.25 -0.34
CA GLU A 16 -11.89 3.87 0.11
C GLU A 16 -11.88 3.44 1.59
N GLU A 17 -12.82 3.97 2.38
CA GLU A 17 -13.06 3.58 3.76
C GLU A 17 -13.62 2.16 3.90
N GLU A 18 -14.51 1.74 3.01
CA GLU A 18 -15.03 0.37 2.95
C GLU A 18 -13.98 -0.60 2.43
N ARG A 19 -13.11 -0.17 1.50
CA ARG A 19 -11.91 -0.91 1.08
C ARG A 19 -10.90 -1.06 2.22
N ARG A 20 -10.70 -0.01 3.02
CA ARG A 20 -9.88 -0.05 4.25
C ARG A 20 -10.46 -1.05 5.26
N LYS A 21 -11.79 -1.04 5.47
CA LYS A 21 -12.47 -1.99 6.36
C LYS A 21 -12.36 -3.43 5.84
N GLU A 22 -12.55 -3.66 4.54
CA GLU A 22 -12.40 -4.97 3.91
C GLU A 22 -10.97 -5.51 4.03
N ILE A 23 -9.95 -4.65 3.86
CA ILE A 23 -8.55 -5.01 4.05
C ILE A 23 -8.27 -5.37 5.51
N THR A 24 -8.76 -4.59 6.49
CA THR A 24 -8.56 -4.86 7.92
C THR A 24 -9.30 -6.11 8.38
N THR A 25 -10.57 -6.30 8.01
CA THR A 25 -11.39 -7.45 8.41
C THR A 25 -10.87 -8.77 7.81
N THR A 26 -10.22 -8.74 6.65
CA THR A 26 -9.55 -9.92 6.08
C THR A 26 -8.17 -10.19 6.65
N CYS A 27 -7.55 -9.23 7.35
CA CYS A 27 -6.27 -9.41 8.04
C CYS A 27 -6.42 -10.14 9.39
N ASP A 28 -7.61 -10.14 9.98
CA ASP A 28 -7.88 -10.83 11.25
C ASP A 28 -8.01 -12.36 11.10
N PHE A 29 -8.21 -12.88 9.88
CA PHE A 29 -8.46 -14.31 9.63
C PHE A 29 -7.30 -15.06 8.96
N PHE A 30 -6.18 -14.39 8.67
CA PHE A 30 -5.02 -15.07 8.05
C PHE A 30 -4.16 -15.68 9.15
N GLU A 31 -4.57 -16.88 9.59
CA GLU A 31 -3.84 -17.77 10.49
C GLU A 31 -2.54 -18.24 9.82
N ALA A 32 -1.55 -17.36 9.74
CA ALA A 32 -0.17 -17.68 9.39
C ALA A 32 0.64 -17.77 10.69
N THR A 33 1.36 -18.87 10.85
CA THR A 33 2.14 -19.25 12.04
C THR A 33 2.77 -18.04 12.77
N PRO A 34 2.27 -17.68 13.97
CA PRO A 34 2.77 -16.52 14.73
C PRO A 34 4.25 -16.62 15.11
N ALA A 35 4.83 -17.82 15.05
CA ALA A 35 6.22 -18.09 15.40
C ALA A 35 7.26 -17.50 14.42
N LEU A 36 6.89 -17.17 13.19
CA LEU A 36 7.81 -16.66 12.15
C LEU A 36 7.60 -15.19 11.81
N ARG A 37 6.64 -14.51 12.45
CA ARG A 37 6.41 -13.09 12.20
C ARG A 37 7.31 -12.27 13.14
N PRO A 38 8.30 -11.52 12.61
CA PRO A 38 9.01 -10.58 13.45
C PRO A 38 7.99 -9.56 14.01
N PRO A 39 8.15 -9.10 15.26
CA PRO A 39 7.36 -8.00 15.78
C PRO A 39 7.27 -6.85 14.78
N ALA A 40 6.09 -6.24 14.63
CA ALA A 40 5.83 -5.23 13.59
C ALA A 40 6.87 -4.09 13.59
N HIS A 41 7.36 -3.69 14.77
CA HIS A 41 8.40 -2.68 14.91
C HIS A 41 9.76 -3.11 14.34
N LEU A 42 10.12 -4.40 14.38
CA LEU A 42 11.35 -4.90 13.76
C LEU A 42 11.22 -4.92 12.24
N ALA A 43 10.07 -5.35 11.70
CA ALA A 43 9.80 -5.31 10.27
C ALA A 43 9.88 -3.87 9.74
N ALA A 44 9.25 -2.91 10.44
CA ALA A 44 9.34 -1.50 10.10
C ALA A 44 10.78 -0.97 10.09
N ARG A 45 11.60 -1.36 11.08
CA ARG A 45 13.03 -0.99 11.13
C ARG A 45 13.87 -1.62 10.03
N ILE A 46 13.52 -2.81 9.56
CA ILE A 46 14.19 -3.45 8.42
C ILE A 46 13.82 -2.70 7.14
N PHE A 47 12.52 -2.50 6.90
CA PHE A 47 12.04 -1.83 5.70
C PHE A 47 12.47 -0.36 5.62
N SER A 48 12.61 0.36 6.74
CA SER A 48 13.09 1.75 6.74
C SER A 48 14.54 1.90 6.28
N GLN A 49 15.31 0.82 6.18
CA GLN A 49 16.68 0.82 5.67
C GLN A 49 16.76 0.57 4.16
N LEU A 50 15.65 0.19 3.53
CA LEU A 50 15.58 -0.11 2.10
C LEU A 50 15.29 1.16 1.30
N ASP A 51 15.76 1.17 0.05
CA ASP A 51 15.42 2.23 -0.90
C ASP A 51 14.00 2.07 -1.47
N CYS A 52 13.55 3.08 -2.22
CA CYS A 52 12.21 3.08 -2.79
C CYS A 52 11.96 1.95 -3.81
N VAL A 53 13.01 1.45 -4.48
CA VAL A 53 12.91 0.37 -5.47
C VAL A 53 12.73 -0.97 -4.76
N ASP A 54 13.51 -1.23 -3.74
CA ASP A 54 13.42 -2.43 -2.91
C ASP A 54 12.11 -2.47 -2.13
N LEU A 55 11.65 -1.33 -1.61
CA LEU A 55 10.32 -1.21 -0.98
C LEU A 55 9.19 -1.54 -1.96
N LEU A 56 9.30 -1.12 -3.23
CA LEU A 56 8.33 -1.47 -4.26
C LEU A 56 8.34 -2.97 -4.53
N ASN A 57 9.52 -3.58 -4.70
CA ASN A 57 9.66 -5.02 -4.89
C ASN A 57 9.09 -5.82 -3.70
N CYS A 58 9.38 -5.38 -2.47
CA CYS A 58 8.85 -5.99 -1.25
C CYS A 58 7.32 -5.95 -1.20
N SER A 59 6.71 -4.87 -1.70
CA SER A 59 5.25 -4.73 -1.73
C SER A 59 4.53 -5.77 -2.59
N LEU A 60 5.24 -6.43 -3.51
CA LEU A 60 4.68 -7.42 -4.42
C LEU A 60 4.77 -8.86 -3.88
N VAL A 61 5.50 -9.08 -2.78
CA VAL A 61 5.74 -10.43 -2.22
C VAL A 61 4.46 -11.02 -1.63
N CYS A 62 3.77 -10.26 -0.78
CA CYS A 62 2.51 -10.68 -0.19
C CYS A 62 1.71 -9.49 0.33
N LYS A 63 0.42 -9.70 0.62
CA LYS A 63 -0.47 -8.66 1.14
C LYS A 63 0.06 -8.02 2.43
N GLN A 64 0.70 -8.79 3.30
CA GLN A 64 1.22 -8.23 4.55
C GLN A 64 2.39 -7.28 4.30
N TRP A 65 3.32 -7.65 3.43
CA TRP A 65 4.46 -6.80 3.09
C TRP A 65 4.01 -5.55 2.34
N TYR A 66 2.98 -5.65 1.50
CA TYR A 66 2.34 -4.48 0.90
C TYR A 66 1.87 -3.47 1.95
N ILE A 67 1.21 -3.94 3.02
CA ILE A 67 0.73 -3.11 4.13
C ILE A 67 1.91 -2.52 4.90
N ASP A 68 2.86 -3.36 5.30
CA ASP A 68 3.99 -2.95 6.16
C ASP A 68 4.92 -1.93 5.47
N THR A 69 4.98 -1.94 4.14
CA THR A 69 5.83 -1.03 3.35
C THR A 69 5.09 0.21 2.83
N ARG A 70 3.75 0.29 2.97
CA ARG A 70 2.95 1.38 2.37
C ARG A 70 3.38 2.76 2.87
N ASP A 71 3.35 2.96 4.18
CA ASP A 71 3.61 4.27 4.79
C ASP A 71 5.08 4.70 4.58
N LEU A 72 5.99 3.74 4.44
CA LEU A 72 7.40 3.99 4.12
C LEU A 72 7.58 4.48 2.67
N ARG A 73 6.84 3.92 1.71
CA ARG A 73 6.87 4.40 0.31
C ARG A 73 6.35 5.83 0.19
N GLU A 74 5.28 6.17 0.92
CA GLU A 74 4.77 7.55 0.97
C GLU A 74 5.81 8.51 1.60
N GLY A 75 6.51 8.07 2.65
CA GLY A 75 7.62 8.81 3.24
C GLY A 75 8.76 9.08 2.25
N TRP A 76 9.17 8.06 1.50
CA TRP A 76 10.19 8.19 0.44
C TRP A 76 9.76 9.12 -0.69
N GLU A 77 8.50 9.09 -1.10
CA GLU A 77 7.97 9.99 -2.13
C GLU A 77 8.02 11.45 -1.67
N ASN A 78 7.66 11.72 -0.42
CA ASN A 78 7.73 13.06 0.16
C ASN A 78 9.18 13.55 0.27
N GLU A 79 10.10 12.72 0.76
CA GLU A 79 11.52 13.07 0.86
C GLU A 79 12.13 13.36 -0.53
N TYR A 80 11.76 12.57 -1.54
CA TYR A 80 12.17 12.82 -2.92
C TYR A 80 11.65 14.17 -3.43
N LEU A 81 10.36 14.49 -3.21
CA LEU A 81 9.77 15.75 -3.62
C LEU A 81 10.38 16.95 -2.87
N GLU A 82 10.64 16.82 -1.58
CA GLU A 82 11.32 17.84 -0.78
C GLU A 82 12.74 18.08 -1.30
N THR A 83 13.51 17.02 -1.51
CA THR A 83 14.87 17.10 -2.05
C THR A 83 14.87 17.69 -3.47
N PHE A 84 13.90 17.33 -4.29
CA PHE A 84 13.72 17.92 -5.62
C PHE A 84 13.38 19.40 -5.56
N ASN A 85 12.54 19.83 -4.62
CA ASN A 85 12.20 21.24 -4.42
C ASN A 85 13.38 22.07 -3.92
N VAL A 86 14.21 21.51 -3.04
CA VAL A 86 15.37 22.21 -2.46
C VAL A 86 16.56 22.18 -3.41
N TYR A 87 16.77 21.06 -4.12
CA TYR A 87 17.92 20.83 -5.00
C TYR A 87 17.52 20.25 -6.36
N PRO A 88 16.76 20.98 -7.18
CA PRO A 88 16.27 20.48 -8.48
C PRO A 88 17.40 20.12 -9.46
N PHE A 89 18.63 20.60 -9.21
CA PHE A 89 19.82 20.38 -10.02
C PHE A 89 20.72 19.23 -9.53
N LEU A 90 20.49 18.63 -8.35
CA LEU A 90 21.32 17.54 -7.80
C LEU A 90 20.80 16.14 -8.19
N LEU A 91 19.56 16.02 -8.62
CA LEU A 91 18.99 14.78 -9.15
C LEU A 91 19.37 14.66 -10.64
N LYS A 92 20.57 14.17 -10.89
CA LYS A 92 21.06 13.89 -12.26
C LYS A 92 20.54 12.52 -12.70
N ARG A 93 19.78 12.55 -13.80
CA ARG A 93 19.16 11.37 -14.46
C ARG A 93 20.19 10.45 -15.08
#